data_AF-A0A7C4VKD0-F1
#
_entry.id   AF-A0A7C4VKD0-F1
#
_cell.length_a   1.000
_cell.length_b   1.000
_cell.length_c   1.000
_cell.angle_alpha   90.00
_cell.angle_beta   90.00
_cell.angle_gamma   90.00
#
_symmetry.space_group_name_H-M   'P 1'
#
loop_
_entity.id
_entity.type
_entity.pdbx_description
1 polymer ?
#
loop_
_entity_poly.entity_id
_entity_poly.type
_entity_poly.pdbx_seq_one_letter_code
_entity_poly.pdbx_strand_id
1 'polypeptide(L)' 'MQVRAWALCHNFWPYCPRAKVSQHYLSPAHKLKGFVYHPNWLHNLLISTSSAGLKVNHRKC' A
#
# COMPACT_ATOMS: atom_id res chain seq x y z
N MET A 1 9.92 -15.59 -2.05
CA MET A 1 8.96 -14.91 -1.15
C MET A 1 9.50 -13.59 -0.55
N GLN A 2 10.82 -13.47 -0.31
CA GLN A 2 11.41 -12.31 0.40
C GLN A 2 11.25 -10.96 -0.32
N VAL A 3 11.41 -10.92 -1.65
CA VAL A 3 11.26 -9.67 -2.44
C VAL A 3 9.84 -9.10 -2.36
N ARG A 4 8.82 -9.97 -2.32
CA ARG A 4 7.42 -9.54 -2.22
C ARG A 4 7.14 -8.89 -0.86
N ALA A 5 7.59 -9.50 0.22
CA ALA A 5 7.45 -8.94 1.56
C ALA A 5 8.18 -7.59 1.65
N TRP A 6 9.41 -7.50 1.13
CA TRP A 6 10.16 -6.25 1.09
C TRP A 6 9.44 -5.16 0.29
N ALA A 7 8.92 -5.48 -0.89
CA ALA A 7 8.17 -4.55 -1.71
C ALA A 7 6.89 -4.05 -1.01
N LEU A 8 6.17 -4.92 -0.30
CA LEU A 8 5.00 -4.51 0.50
C LEU A 8 5.42 -3.55 1.61
N CYS A 9 6.43 -3.92 2.41
CA CYS A 9 6.92 -3.03 3.47
C CYS A 9 7.36 -1.68 2.89
N HIS A 10 8.17 -1.67 1.84
CA HIS A 10 8.67 -0.44 1.22
C HIS A 10 7.54 0.46 0.69
N ASN A 11 6.46 -0.10 0.13
CA ASN A 11 5.36 0.69 -0.41
C ASN A 11 4.43 1.27 0.66
N PHE A 12 4.26 0.56 1.79
CA PHE A 12 3.31 0.95 2.83
C PHE A 12 3.95 1.55 4.08
N TRP A 13 5.28 1.50 4.26
CA TRP A 13 5.95 2.13 5.39
C TRP A 13 5.65 3.63 5.43
N PRO A 14 5.29 4.21 6.58
CA PRO A 14 5.21 5.65 6.72
C PRO A 14 6.55 6.32 6.41
N TYR A 15 6.48 7.49 5.79
CA TYR A 15 7.66 8.34 5.62
C TYR A 15 8.20 8.81 6.97
N CYS A 16 9.51 9.03 7.04
CA CYS A 16 10.13 9.67 8.19
C CYS A 16 9.48 11.05 8.45
N PRO A 17 9.07 11.37 9.69
CA PRO A 17 8.41 12.65 10.01
C PRO A 17 9.22 13.91 9.66
N ARG A 18 10.55 13.74 9.50
CA ARG A 18 11.47 14.80 9.11
C ARG A 18 11.46 15.08 7.60
N ALA A 19 10.97 14.15 6.79
CA ALA A 19 10.97 14.31 5.34
C ALA A 19 9.87 15.29 4.94
N LYS A 20 10.18 16.28 4.09
CA LYS A 20 9.17 17.22 3.54
C LYS A 20 8.00 16.49 2.85
N VAL A 21 8.25 15.29 2.31
CA VAL A 21 7.25 14.43 1.67
C VAL A 21 6.19 13.96 2.67
N SER A 22 6.53 13.78 3.96
CA SER A 22 5.58 13.30 4.97
C SER A 22 4.48 14.31 5.31
N GLN A 23 4.64 15.58 4.92
CA GLN A 23 3.61 16.61 5.10
C GLN A 23 2.44 16.46 4.11
N HIS A 24 2.71 15.85 2.95
CA HIS A 24 1.73 15.74 1.86
C HIS A 24 1.30 14.29 1.63
N TYR A 25 2.21 13.34 1.87
CA TYR A 25 1.97 11.92 1.62
C TYR A 25 2.35 11.10 2.85
N LEU A 26 1.56 10.07 3.13
CA LEU A 26 1.78 9.19 4.29
C LEU A 26 2.76 8.07 3.95
N SER A 27 2.68 7.51 2.74
CA SER A 27 3.53 6.41 2.28
C SER A 27 3.80 6.50 0.77
N PRO A 28 4.78 5.76 0.25
CA PRO A 28 5.03 5.69 -1.20
C PRO A 28 3.81 5.24 -2.01
N ALA A 29 3.02 4.30 -1.50
CA ALA A 29 1.78 3.88 -2.14
C ALA A 29 0.76 5.01 -2.22
N HIS A 30 0.65 5.86 -1.19
CA HIS A 30 -0.21 7.05 -1.23
C HIS A 30 0.29 8.02 -2.31
N LYS A 31 1.59 8.27 -2.39
CA LYS A 31 2.17 9.14 -3.42
C LYS A 31 1.87 8.64 -4.84
N LEU A 32 1.93 7.32 -5.07
CA LEU A 32 1.67 6.72 -6.38
C LEU A 32 0.18 6.64 -6.74
N LYS A 33 -0.69 6.34 -5.76
CA LYS A 33 -2.14 6.20 -6.00
C LYS A 33 -2.89 7.53 -5.95
N GLY A 34 -2.36 8.52 -5.23
CA GLY A 34 -3.01 9.82 -5.00
C GLY A 34 -4.14 9.80 -3.96
N PHE A 35 -4.43 8.65 -3.33
CA PHE A 35 -5.43 8.53 -2.27
C PHE A 35 -5.01 7.51 -1.20
N VAL A 36 -5.69 7.55 -0.05
CA VAL A 36 -5.47 6.65 1.09
C VAL A 36 -6.81 6.08 1.55
N TYR A 37 -6.84 4.80 1.95
CA TYR A 37 -8.06 4.19 2.51
C TYR A 37 -8.23 4.56 3.99
N HIS A 38 -7.15 4.54 4.77
CA HIS A 38 -7.14 4.82 6.21
C HIS A 38 -5.87 5.59 6.61
N PRO A 39 -5.91 6.51 7.59
CA PRO A 39 -4.71 7.19 8.10
C PRO A 39 -3.67 6.25 8.72
N ASN A 40 -4.07 5.04 9.09
CA ASN A 40 -3.16 3.99 9.58
C ASN A 40 -2.59 3.21 8.39
N TRP A 41 -1.26 3.24 8.25
CA TRP A 41 -0.54 2.57 7.18
C TRP A 41 -0.76 1.05 7.16
N LEU A 42 -0.91 0.42 8.34
CA LEU A 42 -1.14 -1.02 8.45
C LEU A 42 -2.50 -1.42 7.89
N HIS A 43 -3.51 -0.57 8.05
CA HIS A 43 -4.84 -0.79 7.48
C HIS A 43 -4.79 -0.74 5.95
N ASN A 44 -4.05 0.20 5.36
CA ASN A 44 -3.89 0.29 3.90
C ASN A 44 -3.21 -0.96 3.32
N LEU A 45 -2.23 -1.51 4.05
CA LEU A 45 -1.60 -2.77 3.68
C LEU A 45 -2.62 -3.91 3.69
N LEU A 46 -3.37 -4.07 4.79
CA LEU A 46 -4.34 -5.15 4.96
C LEU A 46 -5.42 -5.12 3.86
N ILE A 47 -5.97 -3.94 3.56
CA ILE A 47 -6.95 -3.72 2.47
C ILE A 47 -6.35 -4.07 1.10
N SER A 48 -5.11 -3.63 0.83
CA SER A 48 -4.47 -3.91 -0.46
C SER A 48 -4.13 -5.39 -0.63
N THR A 49 -3.80 -6.11 0.44
CA THR A 49 -3.52 -7.54 0.41
C THR A 49 -4.79 -8.41 0.41
N SER A 50 -5.88 -7.96 1.04
CA SER A 50 -7.13 -8.71 1.06
C SER A 50 -7.75 -8.78 -0.34
N SER A 51 -7.66 -7.71 -1.13
CA SER A 51 -8.11 -7.71 -2.54
C SER A 51 -7.25 -8.58 -3.46
N ALA A 52 -5.99 -8.88 -3.11
CA ALA A 52 -5.13 -9.74 -3.92
C ALA A 52 -5.57 -11.23 -3.90
N GLY A 53 -6.41 -11.62 -2.94
CA GLY A 53 -7.02 -12.95 -2.86
C GLY A 53 -8.29 -13.11 -3.72
N LEU A 54 -8.88 -12.00 -4.17
CA LEU A 54 -10.03 -12.03 -5.07
C LEU A 54 -9.53 -12.31 -6.50
N LYS A 55 -9.11 -13.56 -6.75
CA LYS A 55 -9.05 -14.08 -8.12
C LYS A 55 -10.50 -14.11 -8.61
N VAL A 56 -10.97 -13.03 -9.21
CA VAL A 56 -12.15 -13.11 -10.08
C VAL A 56 -11.77 -14.18 -11.09
N ASN A 57 -12.43 -15.32 -11.00
CA ASN A 57 -12.23 -16.43 -11.91
C ASN A 57 -12.66 -15.89 -13.27
N HIS A 58 -11.73 -15.32 -14.03
CA HIS A 58 -11.95 -14.96 -15.43
C HIS A 58 -11.99 -16.26 -16.23
N ARG A 59 -12.93 -17.15 -15.88
CA ARG A 59 -13.46 -18.10 -16.84
C ARG A 59 -14.27 -17.25 -17.79
N LYS A 60 -13.65 -17.02 -18.94
CA LYS A 60 -14.33 -16.61 -20.16
C LYS A 60 -15.59 -17.47 -20.31
N CYS A 61 -16.75 -16.82 -20.25
CA CYS A 61 -17.98 -17.26 -20.89
C CYS A 61 -18.41 -16.09 -21.76
#